data_AF-A0A8X6KVJ9-F1
#
_entry.id   AF-A0A8X6KVJ9-F1
#
_cell.length_a   1.000
_cell.length_b   1.000
_cell.length_c   1.000
_cell.angle_alpha   90.00
_cell.angle_beta   90.00
_cell.angle_gamma   90.00
#
_symmetry.space_group_name_H-M   'P 1'
#
loop_
_entity.id
_entity.type
_entity.pdbx_description
1 polymer ?
#
loop_
_entity_poly.entity_id
_entity_poly.type
_entity_poly.pdbx_seq_one_letter_code
_entity_poly.pdbx_strand_id
1 'polypeptide(L)' 'HIRLEKLRQTSVREDSCSLCFDGSATVRLDPCQHTGFCVQCALQLEVCPMCRSKIDERAEIG' A
#
# COMPACT_ATOMS: atom_id res chain seq x y z
N HIS A 1 35.60 7.22 -2.07
CA HIS A 1 34.80 6.25 -2.87
C HIS A 1 33.33 6.58 -2.69
N ILE A 2 32.81 7.41 -3.59
CA ILE A 2 31.45 7.97 -3.59
C ILE A 2 30.57 7.00 -4.39
N ARG A 3 30.01 5.95 -3.76
CA ARG A 3 29.21 4.93 -4.49
C ARG A 3 27.89 4.56 -3.80
N LEU A 4 27.43 5.33 -2.82
CA LEU A 4 26.15 5.06 -2.13
C LEU A 4 25.01 6.02 -2.51
N GLU A 5 25.29 7.14 -3.18
CA GLU A 5 24.24 8.14 -3.50
C GLU A 5 23.33 7.74 -4.68
N LYS A 6 23.75 6.77 -5.51
CA LYS A 6 23.02 6.34 -6.72
C LYS A 6 21.89 5.32 -6.48
N LEU A 7 21.68 4.88 -5.23
CA LEU A 7 20.56 3.98 -4.89
C LEU A 7 19.26 4.73 -4.53
N ARG A 8 19.29 6.07 -4.47
CA ARG A 8 18.10 6.89 -4.15
C ARG A 8 17.18 7.16 -5.36
N GLN A 9 17.50 6.62 -6.53
CA GLN A 9 16.85 6.93 -7.82
C GLN A 9 16.16 5.72 -8.46
N THR A 10 15.96 4.62 -7.74
CA THR A 10 14.99 3.61 -8.15
C THR A 10 13.70 3.92 -7.39
N SER A 11 13.02 4.96 -7.87
CA SER A 11 11.68 5.34 -7.43
C SER A 11 10.73 4.18 -7.73
N VAL A 12 10.66 3.21 -6.83
CA VAL A 12 9.44 2.43 -6.64
C VAL A 12 8.36 3.49 -6.52
N ARG A 13 7.42 3.53 -7.46
CA ARG A 13 6.29 4.44 -7.43
C ARG A 13 5.70 4.33 -6.03
N GLU A 14 5.86 5.37 -5.21
CA GLU A 14 5.46 5.34 -3.78
C GLU A 14 3.95 5.09 -3.65
N ASP A 15 3.22 5.31 -4.74
CA ASP A 15 1.81 5.09 -4.96
C ASP A 15 1.45 3.71 -5.55
N SER A 16 2.39 2.76 -5.69
CA SER A 16 2.06 1.39 -6.14
C SER A 16 1.54 0.52 -4.98
N CYS A 17 0.58 -0.35 -5.29
CA CYS A 17 0.08 -1.34 -4.34
C CYS A 17 1.21 -2.26 -3.87
N SER A 18 1.37 -2.37 -2.55
CA SER A 18 2.36 -3.22 -1.89
C SER A 18 2.16 -4.72 -2.08
N LEU A 19 1.00 -5.15 -2.60
CA LEU A 19 0.67 -6.57 -2.79
C LEU A 19 0.87 -7.03 -4.24
N CYS A 20 0.33 -6.30 -5.21
CA CYS A 20 0.45 -6.67 -6.62
C CYS A 20 1.55 -5.91 -7.37
N PHE A 21 2.06 -4.80 -6.83
CA PHE A 21 3.02 -3.91 -7.48
C PHE A 21 2.59 -3.37 -8.86
N ASP A 22 1.30 -3.47 -9.17
CA ASP A 22 0.71 -3.11 -10.46
C ASP A 22 -0.26 -1.93 -10.31
N GLY A 23 -1.36 -2.13 -9.58
CA GLY A 23 -2.37 -1.09 -9.35
C GLY A 23 -1.92 0.02 -8.39
N SER A 24 -2.52 1.20 -8.50
CA SER A 24 -2.28 2.33 -7.59
C SER A 24 -2.86 2.08 -6.19
N ALA A 25 -2.12 2.50 -5.16
CA ALA A 25 -2.41 2.33 -3.75
C ALA A 25 -3.42 3.39 -3.23
N THR A 26 -4.66 3.30 -3.70
CA THR A 26 -5.72 4.29 -3.43
C THR A 26 -6.69 3.88 -2.34
N VAL A 27 -6.39 2.87 -1.52
CA VAL A 27 -7.29 2.41 -0.45
C VAL A 27 -6.72 2.63 0.94
N ARG A 28 -7.56 3.11 1.86
CA ARG A 28 -7.37 3.12 3.31
C ARG A 28 -8.23 2.06 3.97
N LEU A 29 -7.65 1.29 4.88
CA LEU A 29 -8.35 0.29 5.69
C LEU A 29 -8.76 0.89 7.04
N ASP A 30 -10.05 0.85 7.37
CA ASP A 30 -10.57 1.31 8.66
C ASP A 30 -10.95 0.11 9.55
N PRO A 31 -10.71 0.16 10.88
CA PRO A 31 -10.34 1.35 11.67
C PRO A 31 -8.83 1.53 11.92
N CYS A 32 -7.93 0.87 11.18
CA CYS A 32 -6.49 0.98 11.42
C CYS A 32 -5.78 2.08 10.60
N GLN A 33 -6.49 2.74 9.68
CA GLN A 33 -6.04 3.77 8.73
C GLN A 33 -4.84 3.39 7.84
N HIS A 34 -4.46 2.12 7.74
CA HIS A 34 -3.35 1.70 6.90
C HIS A 34 -3.68 1.79 5.40
N THR A 35 -2.76 2.35 4.62
CA THR A 35 -2.85 2.53 3.16
C THR A 35 -1.83 1.64 2.41
N GLY A 36 -1.67 1.80 1.09
CA GLY A 36 -0.68 1.01 0.34
C GLY A 36 -1.28 -0.15 -0.48
N PHE A 37 -2.60 -0.15 -0.69
CA PHE A 37 -3.32 -1.20 -1.40
C PHE A 37 -4.18 -0.63 -2.52
N CYS A 38 -4.21 -1.30 -3.68
CA CYS A 38 -5.20 -1.00 -4.70
C CYS A 38 -6.56 -1.59 -4.32
N VAL A 39 -7.62 -1.12 -4.97
CA VAL A 39 -9.00 -1.57 -4.76
C VAL A 39 -9.12 -3.09 -4.87
N GLN A 40 -8.57 -3.67 -5.94
CA GLN A 40 -8.68 -5.11 -6.18
C GLN A 40 -8.02 -5.93 -5.07
N CYS A 41 -6.81 -5.56 -4.65
CA CYS A 41 -6.12 -6.28 -3.58
C CYS A 41 -6.80 -6.06 -2.22
N ALA A 42 -7.25 -4.84 -1.93
CA ALA A 42 -7.92 -4.55 -0.67
C ALA A 42 -9.21 -5.36 -0.47
N LEU A 43 -9.97 -5.62 -1.54
CA LEU A 43 -11.19 -6.45 -1.50
C LEU A 43 -10.93 -7.91 -1.10
N GLN A 44 -9.70 -8.43 -1.31
CA GLN A 44 -9.33 -9.79 -0.93
C GLN A 44 -8.86 -9.92 0.52
N LEU A 45 -8.71 -8.80 1.24
CA LEU A 45 -8.20 -8.79 2.61
C LEU A 45 -9.35 -8.89 3.62
N GLU A 46 -9.29 -9.84 4.53
CA GLU A 46 -10.19 -9.91 5.69
C GLU A 46 -9.63 -9.16 6.91
N VAL A 47 -8.30 -9.07 6.99
CA VAL A 47 -7.55 -8.37 8.03
C VAL A 47 -6.44 -7.54 7.41
N CYS A 48 -6.07 -6.44 8.07
CA CYS A 48 -4.99 -5.59 7.61
C CYS A 48 -3.65 -6.36 7.63
N PRO A 49 -2.91 -6.47 6.52
CA PRO A 49 -1.65 -7.21 6.49
C PRO A 49 -0.53 -6.54 7.29
N MET A 50 -0.64 -5.22 7.59
CA MET A 50 0.35 -4.48 8.37
C MET A 50 0.19 -4.68 9.88
N CYS A 51 -1.04 -4.62 10.40
CA CYS A 51 -1.30 -4.62 11.85
C CYS A 51 -2.22 -5.74 12.32
N ARG A 52 -2.76 -6.56 11.41
CA ARG A 52 -3.69 -7.68 11.66
C ARG A 52 -5.03 -7.27 12.27
N SER A 53 -5.35 -5.97 12.31
CA SER A 53 -6.69 -5.50 12.70
C SER A 53 -7.73 -5.96 11.69
N LYS A 54 -8.93 -6.29 12.17
CA LYS A 54 -10.10 -6.56 11.32
C LYS A 54 -10.39 -5.33 10.45
N ILE A 55 -10.76 -5.57 9.19
CA ILE A 55 -11.15 -4.52 8.24
C ILE A 55 -12.66 -4.40 8.30
N ASP A 56 -13.14 -3.25 8.75
CA ASP A 56 -14.57 -2.94 8.79
C ASP A 56 -14.99 -2.15 7.54
N GLU A 57 -14.13 -1.23 7.06
CA GLU A 57 -14.37 -0.43 5.86
C GLU A 57 -13.09 -0.31 5.01
N ARG A 58 -13.28 -0.18 3.68
CA ARG A 58 -12.24 0.09 2.69
C ARG A 58 -12.62 1.38 1.98
N ALA A 59 -11.98 2.48 2.35
CA ALA A 59 -12.26 3.80 1.79
C ALA A 59 -11.26 4.12 0.67
N GLU A 60 -11.74 4.49 -0.51
CA GLU A 60 -10.89 5.02 -1.56
C GLU A 60 -10.47 6.46 -1.23
N ILE A 61 -9.16 6.71 -1.28
CA ILE A 61 -8.52 8.00 -1.10
C ILE A 61 -8.05 8.46 -2.48
N GLY A 62 -8.83 9.35 -3.08
CA GLY A 62 -8.55 10.00 -4.36
C GLY A 62 -7.66 11.23 -4.23
#